data_AF-A0A6M2AFY4-F1
#
_entry.id   AF-A0A6M2AFY4-F1
#
_cell.length_a   1.000
_cell.length_b   1.000
_cell.length_c   1.000
_cell.angle_alpha   90.00
_cell.angle_beta   90.00
_cell.angle_gamma   90.00
#
_symmetry.space_group_name_H-M   'P 1'
#
loop_
_entity.id
_entity.type
_entity.pdbx_description
1 polymer ?
#
loop_
_entity_poly.entity_id
_entity_poly.type
_entity_poly.pdbx_seq_one_letter_code
_entity_poly.pdbx_strand_id
1 'polypeptide(L)'
;MSDVSPTGSISPENYKAYRKDFAKSADLMQKSLEMYNKTSEYNKKEQLKKTMNEAMTIMNQIVKVALKKNEQSMEKKLVKDYDTYINSANAKNYKAVRADLDDLQDSVKS
;
A
#
# COMPACT_ATOMS: atom_id res chain seq x y z
N MET A 1 23.55 27.59 -14.34
CA MET A 1 23.13 26.18 -14.30
C MET A 1 23.42 25.71 -12.90
N SER A 2 22.39 25.57 -12.07
CA SER A 2 22.57 25.39 -10.61
C SER A 2 22.37 23.92 -10.23
N ASP A 3 23.27 23.49 -9.36
CA ASP A 3 23.50 22.16 -8.83
C ASP A 3 22.26 21.30 -8.59
N VAL A 4 22.28 20.12 -9.18
CA VAL A 4 21.41 19.00 -8.80
C VAL A 4 22.03 18.36 -7.56
N SER A 5 21.69 18.88 -6.38
CA SER A 5 21.99 18.21 -5.10
C SER A 5 21.03 17.04 -4.89
N PRO A 6 21.50 15.78 -4.77
CA PRO A 6 20.63 14.61 -4.71
C PRO A 6 20.24 14.24 -3.27
N THR A 7 19.81 15.16 -2.41
CA THR A 7 19.37 14.85 -1.04
C THR A 7 18.52 15.99 -0.46
N GLY A 8 17.33 16.22 -1.02
CA GLY A 8 16.38 17.17 -0.45
C GLY A 8 15.53 16.49 0.61
N SER A 9 15.81 16.69 1.90
CA SER A 9 14.91 16.32 2.98
C SER A 9 13.49 16.79 2.65
N ILE A 10 12.52 15.88 2.61
CA ILE A 10 11.13 16.23 2.33
C ILE A 10 10.66 17.28 3.35
N SER A 11 10.05 18.36 2.86
CA SER A 11 9.52 19.38 3.75
C SER A 11 8.48 18.78 4.72
N PRO A 12 8.38 19.24 5.97
CA PRO A 12 7.42 18.71 6.94
C PRO A 12 5.96 18.70 6.43
N GLU A 13 5.58 19.69 5.62
CA GLU A 13 4.25 19.77 5.02
C GLU A 13 4.02 18.67 3.97
N ASN A 14 5.00 18.45 3.09
CA ASN A 14 4.95 17.36 2.11
C ASN A 14 4.95 16.00 2.82
N TYR A 15 5.71 15.86 3.91
CA TYR A 15 5.71 14.65 4.73
C TYR A 15 4.33 14.34 5.32
N LYS A 16 3.65 15.34 5.86
CA LYS A 16 2.28 15.20 6.41
C LYS A 16 1.27 14.86 5.31
N ALA A 17 1.37 15.50 4.14
CA ALA A 17 0.53 15.19 2.99
C ALA A 17 0.73 13.74 2.53
N TYR A 18 1.98 13.29 2.39
CA TYR A 18 2.31 11.92 2.04
C TYR A 18 1.76 10.90 3.04
N ARG A 19 1.90 11.12 4.35
CA ARG A 19 1.30 10.22 5.35
C ARG A 19 -0.23 10.18 5.27
N LYS A 20 -0.88 11.30 4.97
CA LYS A 20 -2.34 11.35 4.76
C LYS A 20 -2.76 10.56 3.52
N ASP A 21 -2.05 10.73 2.41
CA ASP A 21 -2.34 10.03 1.16
C ASP A 21 -2.05 8.52 1.28
N PHE A 22 -1.02 8.16 2.05
CA PHE A 22 -0.72 6.78 2.40
C PHE A 22 -1.89 6.16 3.18
N ALA A 23 -2.35 6.81 4.25
CA ALA A 23 -3.45 6.32 5.07
C ALA A 23 -4.74 6.16 4.25
N LYS A 24 -5.05 7.13 3.37
CA LYS A 24 -6.20 7.04 2.47
C LYS A 24 -6.09 5.86 1.50
N SER A 25 -4.90 5.63 0.95
CA SER A 25 -4.66 4.52 0.01
C SER A 25 -4.71 3.17 0.72
N ALA A 26 -4.19 3.09 1.95
CA ALA A 26 -4.25 1.89 2.77
C ALA A 26 -5.69 1.52 3.18
N ASP A 27 -6.52 2.51 3.54
CA ASP A 27 -7.95 2.30 3.80
C ASP A 27 -8.70 1.82 2.54
N LEU A 28 -8.41 2.42 1.38
CA LEU A 28 -8.98 1.99 0.11
C LEU A 28 -8.58 0.55 -0.24
N MET A 29 -7.30 0.20 -0.04
CA MET A 29 -6.77 -1.15 -0.21
C MET A 29 -7.51 -2.14 0.71
N GLN A 30 -7.63 -1.81 1.99
CA GLN A 30 -8.26 -2.68 3.01
C GLN A 30 -9.73 -2.96 2.67
N LYS A 31 -10.51 -1.91 2.40
CA LYS A 31 -11.92 -2.05 2.01
C LYS A 31 -12.09 -2.85 0.73
N SER A 32 -11.23 -2.60 -0.26
CA SER A 32 -11.29 -3.30 -1.55
C SER A 32 -10.90 -4.77 -1.41
N LEU A 33 -9.90 -5.10 -0.58
CA LEU A 33 -9.48 -6.46 -0.27
C LEU A 33 -10.60 -7.25 0.43
N GLU A 34 -11.26 -6.64 1.41
CA GLU A 34 -12.40 -7.28 2.10
C GLU A 34 -13.56 -7.57 1.15
N MET A 35 -13.90 -6.61 0.28
CA MET A 35 -14.94 -6.80 -0.73
C MET A 35 -14.52 -7.85 -1.77
N TYR A 36 -13.26 -7.82 -2.22
CA TYR A 36 -12.74 -8.74 -3.23
C TYR A 36 -12.82 -10.19 -2.72
N ASN A 37 -12.46 -10.41 -1.47
CA ASN A 37 -12.49 -11.73 -0.84
C ASN A 37 -13.92 -12.30 -0.70
N LYS A 38 -14.93 -11.43 -0.59
CA LYS A 38 -16.34 -11.81 -0.44
C LYS A 38 -17.11 -11.86 -1.77
N THR A 39 -16.53 -11.31 -2.85
CA THR A 39 -17.22 -11.16 -4.14
C THR A 39 -16.98 -12.38 -5.03
N SER A 40 -18.07 -12.96 -5.53
CA SER A 40 -18.07 -13.98 -6.59
C SER A 40 -18.36 -13.42 -7.98
N GLU A 41 -18.94 -12.22 -8.07
CA GLU A 41 -19.25 -11.56 -9.36
C GLU A 41 -17.96 -11.07 -10.04
N TYR A 42 -17.73 -11.55 -11.26
CA TYR A 42 -16.46 -11.39 -11.96
C TYR A 42 -16.10 -9.92 -12.24
N ASN A 43 -17.02 -9.11 -12.75
CA ASN A 43 -16.72 -7.74 -13.15
C ASN A 43 -16.40 -6.87 -11.94
N LYS A 44 -17.18 -7.01 -10.85
CA LYS A 44 -16.91 -6.36 -9.57
C LYS A 44 -15.59 -6.83 -8.99
N LYS A 45 -15.24 -8.12 -9.11
CA LYS A 45 -13.96 -8.65 -8.65
C LYS A 45 -12.78 -8.03 -9.41
N GLU A 46 -12.88 -7.88 -10.73
CA GLU A 46 -11.85 -7.21 -11.54
C GLU A 46 -11.77 -5.70 -11.22
N GLN A 47 -12.89 -5.02 -11.00
CA GLN A 47 -12.89 -3.62 -10.56
C GLN A 47 -12.20 -3.45 -9.20
N LEU A 48 -12.51 -4.32 -8.24
CA LEU A 48 -11.87 -4.30 -6.92
C LEU A 48 -10.38 -4.59 -7.00
N LYS A 49 -9.96 -5.53 -7.86
CA LYS A 49 -8.54 -5.79 -8.15
C LYS A 49 -7.84 -4.56 -8.71
N LYS A 50 -8.48 -3.85 -9.66
CA LYS A 50 -7.95 -2.61 -10.20
C LYS A 50 -7.76 -1.55 -9.11
N THR A 51 -8.76 -1.36 -8.24
CA THR A 51 -8.68 -0.44 -7.11
C THR A 51 -7.55 -0.81 -6.14
N MET A 52 -7.38 -2.09 -5.82
CA MET A 52 -6.26 -2.56 -5.00
C MET A 52 -4.90 -2.28 -5.66
N ASN A 53 -4.76 -2.53 -6.96
CA ASN A 53 -3.52 -2.25 -7.70
C ASN A 53 -3.17 -0.75 -7.69
N GLU A 54 -4.16 0.12 -7.89
CA GLU A 54 -3.98 1.58 -7.85
C GLU A 54 -3.59 2.06 -6.45
N ALA A 55 -4.28 1.57 -5.41
CA ALA A 55 -3.95 1.88 -4.02
C ALA A 55 -2.53 1.43 -3.66
N MET A 56 -2.14 0.22 -4.05
CA MET A 56 -0.79 -0.30 -3.85
C MET A 56 0.26 0.58 -4.56
N THR A 57 -0.01 0.98 -5.80
CA THR A 57 0.91 1.84 -6.56
C THR A 57 1.16 3.17 -5.85
N ILE A 58 0.11 3.81 -5.33
CA ILE A 58 0.22 5.07 -4.59
C ILE A 58 1.00 4.86 -3.28
N MET A 59 0.67 3.82 -2.51
CA MET A 59 1.40 3.47 -1.29
C MET A 59 2.89 3.29 -1.57
N ASN A 60 3.24 2.54 -2.61
CA ASN A 60 4.63 2.24 -2.99
C ASN A 60 5.40 3.51 -3.41
N GLN A 61 4.75 4.41 -4.14
CA GLN A 61 5.33 5.70 -4.51
C GLN A 61 5.62 6.55 -3.27
N ILE A 62 4.67 6.62 -2.34
CA ILE A 62 4.82 7.37 -1.10
C ILE A 62 5.91 6.76 -0.22
N VAL A 63 5.95 5.44 -0.07
CA VAL A 63 6.94 4.74 0.76
C VAL A 63 8.37 5.00 0.28
N LYS A 64 8.59 5.04 -1.03
CA LYS A 64 9.91 5.30 -1.63
C LYS A 64 10.45 6.70 -1.36
N VAL A 65 9.56 7.69 -1.26
CA VAL A 65 9.97 9.08 -1.09
C VAL A 65 9.93 9.50 0.37
N ALA A 66 8.88 9.13 1.10
CA ALA A 66 8.52 9.74 2.38
C ALA A 66 8.77 8.87 3.62
N LEU A 67 9.05 7.58 3.48
CA LEU A 67 9.05 6.66 4.62
C LEU A 67 10.43 6.06 4.92
N LYS A 68 10.60 5.64 6.18
CA LYS A 68 11.81 5.07 6.77
C LYS A 68 12.13 3.71 6.15
N LYS A 69 13.39 3.27 6.24
CA LYS A 69 13.87 2.00 5.66
C LYS A 69 13.09 0.76 6.15
N ASN A 70 12.61 0.76 7.39
CA ASN A 70 11.78 -0.32 7.92
C ASN A 70 10.39 -0.36 7.24
N GLU A 71 9.73 0.80 7.11
CA GLU A 71 8.45 0.93 6.39
C GLU A 71 8.59 0.50 4.92
N GLN A 72 9.72 0.83 4.28
CA GLN A 72 10.05 0.33 2.93
C GLN A 72 10.20 -1.19 2.86
N SER A 73 10.74 -1.83 3.91
CA SER A 73 10.85 -3.29 3.96
C SER A 73 9.47 -3.95 4.18
N MET A 74 8.63 -3.32 5.00
CA MET A 74 7.25 -3.77 5.25
C MET A 74 6.39 -3.65 3.98
N GLU A 75 6.52 -2.56 3.22
CA GLU A 75 5.85 -2.40 1.92
C GLU A 75 6.26 -3.49 0.93
N LYS A 76 7.55 -3.82 0.80
CA LYS A 76 7.99 -4.89 -0.10
C LYS A 76 7.35 -6.24 0.25
N LYS A 77 7.18 -6.51 1.54
CA LYS A 77 6.51 -7.72 2.03
C LYS A 77 5.03 -7.71 1.66
N LEU A 78 4.34 -6.59 1.93
CA LEU A 78 2.94 -6.38 1.55
C LEU A 78 2.71 -6.58 0.04
N VAL A 79 3.57 -6.01 -0.81
CA VAL A 79 3.49 -6.18 -2.28
C VAL A 79 3.60 -7.65 -2.67
N LYS A 80 4.58 -8.37 -2.11
CA LYS A 80 4.78 -9.79 -2.38
C LYS A 80 3.58 -10.64 -1.95
N ASP A 81 3.06 -10.40 -0.76
CA ASP A 81 1.91 -11.15 -0.23
C ASP A 81 0.64 -10.82 -1.02
N TYR A 82 0.50 -9.58 -1.49
CA TYR A 82 -0.58 -9.17 -2.39
C TYR A 82 -0.52 -9.89 -3.74
N ASP A 83 0.65 -9.89 -4.39
CA ASP A 83 0.86 -10.60 -5.66
C ASP A 83 0.56 -12.10 -5.48
N THR A 84 0.97 -12.67 -4.35
CA THR A 84 0.68 -14.07 -4.01
C THR A 84 -0.83 -14.31 -3.84
N TYR A 85 -1.55 -13.40 -3.19
CA TYR A 85 -3.00 -13.49 -3.00
C TYR A 85 -3.77 -13.37 -4.31
N ILE A 86 -3.42 -12.41 -5.18
CA ILE A 86 -4.11 -12.22 -6.46
C ILE A 86 -3.91 -13.42 -7.40
N ASN A 87 -2.75 -14.06 -7.36
CA ASN A 87 -2.47 -15.27 -8.15
C ASN A 87 -3.04 -16.55 -7.52
N SER A 88 -3.17 -16.59 -6.19
CA SER A 88 -3.70 -17.74 -5.45
C SER A 88 -4.57 -17.26 -4.28
N ALA A 89 -5.83 -16.94 -4.58
CA ALA A 89 -6.77 -16.43 -3.61
C ALA A 89 -7.21 -17.53 -2.63
N ASN A 90 -6.65 -17.51 -1.42
CA ASN A 90 -7.02 -18.41 -0.33
C ASN A 90 -6.93 -17.69 1.03
N ALA A 91 -7.48 -18.33 2.07
CA ALA A 91 -7.59 -17.72 3.40
C ALA A 91 -6.23 -17.40 4.04
N LYS A 92 -5.18 -18.19 3.76
CA LYS A 92 -3.82 -17.94 4.25
C LYS A 92 -3.25 -16.67 3.64
N ASN A 93 -3.31 -16.56 2.31
CA ASN A 93 -2.78 -15.41 1.57
C ASN A 93 -3.57 -14.14 1.87
N TYR A 94 -4.89 -14.22 2.01
CA TYR A 94 -5.72 -13.10 2.45
C TYR A 94 -5.29 -12.57 3.84
N LYS A 95 -5.08 -13.48 4.81
CA LYS A 95 -4.63 -13.10 6.16
C LYS A 95 -3.24 -12.45 6.13
N ALA A 96 -2.35 -12.93 5.26
CA ALA A 96 -1.01 -12.36 5.10
C ALA A 96 -1.06 -10.91 4.61
N VAL A 97 -1.80 -10.64 3.53
CA VAL A 97 -1.99 -9.27 3.00
C VAL A 97 -2.60 -8.36 4.07
N ARG A 98 -3.62 -8.84 4.78
CA ARG A 98 -4.28 -8.05 5.82
C ARG A 98 -3.33 -7.70 6.97
N ALA A 99 -2.58 -8.68 7.49
CA ALA A 99 -1.62 -8.45 8.57
C ALA A 99 -0.52 -7.48 8.14
N ASP A 100 0.04 -7.65 6.95
CA ASP A 100 1.10 -6.78 6.43
C ASP A 100 0.61 -5.34 6.21
N LEU A 101 -0.65 -5.18 5.77
CA LEU A 101 -1.27 -3.88 5.60
C LEU A 101 -1.53 -3.19 6.94
N ASP A 102 -2.04 -3.93 7.93
CA ASP A 102 -2.30 -3.41 9.28
C ASP A 102 -0.96 -3.00 9.95
N ASP A 103 0.07 -3.86 9.90
CA ASP A 103 1.41 -3.58 10.44
C ASP A 103 2.02 -2.33 9.81
N LEU A 104 1.95 -2.20 8.48
CA LEU A 104 2.50 -1.05 7.77
C LEU A 104 1.72 0.23 8.10
N GLN A 105 0.39 0.17 8.17
CA GLN A 105 -0.42 1.33 8.57
C GLN A 105 -0.05 1.81 9.97
N ASP A 106 0.13 0.90 10.92
CA ASP A 106 0.42 1.26 12.30
C ASP A 106 1.84 1.83 12.44
N SER A 107 2.80 1.29 11.69
CA SER A 107 4.15 1.87 11.57
C SER A 107 4.11 3.31 11.04
N VAL A 108 3.30 3.58 10.02
CA VAL A 108 3.15 4.92 9.43
C VAL A 108 2.33 5.88 10.30
N LYS A 109 1.55 5.39 11.27
CA LYS A 109 0.87 6.24 12.26
C LYS A 109 1.80 6.63 13.41
N SER A 110 2.77 5.76 13.75
CA SER A 110 3.78 6.00 14.78
C SER A 110 4.82 7.06 14.40
#